data_AF-A0A399Q7R5-F1
#
_entry.id   AF-A0A399Q7R5-F1
#
_cell.length_a   1.000
_cell.length_b   1.000
_cell.length_c   1.000
_cell.angle_alpha   90.00
_cell.angle_beta   90.00
_cell.angle_gamma   90.00
#
_symmetry.space_group_name_H-M   'P 1'
#
loop_
_entity.id
_entity.type
_entity.pdbx_description
1 polymer ?
#
loop_
_entity_poly.entity_id
_entity_poly.type
_entity_poly.pdbx_seq_one_letter_code
_entity_poly.pdbx_strand_id
1 'polypeptide(L)'
;MDKRGKANVDRDVAKYVQASRSAPWVVFRDTDAACPVTISQKLLPHGDIAASRFQLRLAHSMTEAWLLADRRGFATHFQVSRERIPVDPEGVAHAKREVLRLCADSRSRNVREAMVTDEGEVGPLYVSTIDAFAREHWDVGAAAESSPSLRRAIERIRCME
;
A
#
# COMPACT_ATOMS: atom_id res chain seq x y z
N MET A 1 -3.88 -5.15 12.13
CA MET A 1 -4.60 -4.40 13.17
C MET A 1 -5.10 -3.11 12.52
N ASP A 2 -6.41 -2.88 12.43
CA ASP A 2 -6.94 -1.65 11.85
C ASP A 2 -6.76 -0.47 12.83
N LYS A 3 -6.12 0.60 12.36
CA LYS A 3 -5.81 1.80 13.14
C LYS A 3 -6.65 3.01 12.71
N ARG A 4 -7.59 2.87 11.78
CA ARG A 4 -8.48 3.97 11.31
C ARG A 4 -7.69 5.25 10.96
N GLY A 5 -6.60 5.10 10.21
CA GLY A 5 -5.84 6.21 9.61
C GLY A 5 -4.44 6.46 10.18
N LYS A 6 -3.65 7.24 9.42
CA LYS A 6 -2.21 7.47 9.64
C LYS A 6 -1.87 8.13 10.99
N ALA A 7 -2.72 9.01 11.52
CA ALA A 7 -2.45 9.70 12.79
C ALA A 7 -2.34 8.72 13.97
N ASN A 8 -3.12 7.63 13.95
CA ASN A 8 -3.07 6.60 14.98
C ASN A 8 -1.83 5.72 14.83
N VAL A 9 -1.43 5.42 13.59
CA VAL A 9 -0.17 4.72 13.29
C VAL A 9 1.01 5.54 13.79
N ASP A 10 1.09 6.81 13.39
CA ASP A 10 2.17 7.74 13.73
C ASP A 10 2.35 7.85 15.27
N ARG A 11 1.25 7.92 16.03
CA ARG A 11 1.25 7.94 17.51
C ARG A 11 1.76 6.65 18.14
N ASP A 12 1.50 5.51 17.52
CA ASP A 12 1.82 4.20 18.09
C ASP A 12 3.18 3.64 17.63
N VAL A 13 3.90 4.30 16.71
CA VAL A 13 5.22 3.84 16.22
C VAL A 13 6.16 3.49 17.37
N ALA A 14 6.28 4.37 18.37
CA ALA A 14 7.13 4.12 19.54
C ALA A 14 6.74 2.86 20.32
N LYS A 15 5.44 2.52 20.37
CA LYS A 15 4.96 1.29 21.02
C LYS A 15 5.35 0.05 20.23
N TYR A 16 5.30 0.10 18.90
CA TYR A 16 5.72 -1.02 18.06
C TYR A 16 7.23 -1.24 18.11
N VAL A 17 8.03 -0.18 18.22
CA VAL A 17 9.47 -0.28 18.48
C VAL A 17 9.75 -0.95 19.83
N GLN A 18 8.96 -0.66 20.87
CA GLN A 18 9.10 -1.38 22.15
C GLN A 18 8.67 -2.85 22.02
N ALA A 19 7.57 -3.12 21.32
CA ALA A 19 7.07 -4.48 21.08
C ALA A 19 8.03 -5.33 20.23
N SER A 20 8.85 -4.70 19.39
CA SER A 20 9.81 -5.40 18.52
C SER A 20 10.92 -6.13 19.27
N ARG A 21 11.08 -5.84 20.56
CA ARG A 21 11.98 -6.59 21.45
C ARG A 21 11.54 -8.04 21.64
N SER A 22 10.24 -8.34 21.49
CA SER A 22 9.69 -9.68 21.71
C SER A 22 9.35 -10.42 20.42
N ALA A 23 8.93 -9.72 19.37
CA ALA A 23 8.56 -10.32 18.07
C ALA A 23 8.87 -9.35 16.93
N PRO A 24 9.08 -9.81 15.68
CA PRO A 24 9.25 -8.89 14.55
C PRO A 24 7.99 -8.05 14.28
N TRP A 25 8.17 -6.76 14.03
CA TRP A 25 7.09 -5.83 13.67
C TRP A 25 7.41 -5.06 12.39
N VAL A 26 6.44 -5.03 11.48
CA VAL A 26 6.49 -4.21 10.27
C VAL A 26 5.33 -3.23 10.30
N VAL A 27 5.63 -1.96 10.08
CA VAL A 27 4.64 -0.89 9.98
C VAL A 27 4.71 -0.31 8.58
N PHE A 28 3.60 -0.41 7.84
CA PHE A 28 3.42 0.27 6.56
C PHE A 28 2.71 1.60 6.79
N ARG A 29 3.17 2.67 6.13
CA ARG A 29 2.58 4.01 6.24
C ARG A 29 2.65 4.77 4.92
N ASP A 30 1.50 5.22 4.44
CA ASP A 30 1.37 6.09 3.27
C ASP A 30 2.01 7.43 3.53
N THR A 31 2.77 7.97 2.59
CA THR A 31 3.41 9.29 2.76
C THR A 31 2.49 10.44 2.40
N ASP A 32 1.44 10.18 1.61
CA ASP A 32 0.55 11.18 1.01
C ASP A 32 1.36 12.26 0.25
N ALA A 33 2.34 11.80 -0.54
CA ALA A 33 3.28 12.62 -1.30
C ALA A 33 4.23 13.51 -0.46
N ALA A 34 4.21 13.41 0.87
CA ALA A 34 5.20 14.07 1.71
C ALA A 34 6.56 13.37 1.66
N CYS A 35 7.63 14.12 1.95
CA CYS A 35 8.99 13.59 1.93
C CYS A 35 9.14 12.37 2.88
N PRO A 36 9.49 11.17 2.38
CA PRO A 36 9.63 9.97 3.20
C PRO A 36 10.72 10.11 4.28
N VAL A 37 11.80 10.85 3.98
CA VAL A 37 12.90 11.10 4.93
C VAL A 37 12.40 11.91 6.12
N THR A 38 11.64 12.98 5.87
CA THR A 38 11.08 13.82 6.93
C THR A 38 10.10 13.05 7.81
N ILE A 39 9.25 12.20 7.21
CA ILE A 39 8.34 11.33 7.97
C ILE A 39 9.14 10.33 8.82
N SER A 40 10.14 9.68 8.24
CA SER A 40 10.99 8.73 8.95
C SER A 40 11.70 9.37 10.14
N GLN A 41 12.31 10.54 9.96
CA GLN A 41 12.97 11.29 11.05
C GLN A 41 12.00 11.71 12.15
N LYS A 42 10.76 12.07 11.79
CA LYS A 42 9.72 12.42 12.76
C LYS A 42 9.27 11.21 13.59
N LEU A 43 9.10 10.06 12.95
CA LEU A 43 8.57 8.84 13.59
C LEU A 43 9.67 8.04 14.31
N LEU A 44 10.92 8.17 13.87
CA LEU A 44 12.11 7.49 14.40
C LEU A 44 13.27 8.49 14.56
N PRO A 45 13.19 9.42 15.51
CA PRO A 45 14.18 10.51 15.66
C PRO A 45 15.59 10.04 16.03
N HIS A 46 15.72 8.83 16.59
CA HIS A 46 17.01 8.21 16.92
C HIS A 46 17.46 7.19 15.86
N GLY A 47 16.84 7.20 14.67
CA GLY A 47 17.13 6.31 13.54
C GLY A 47 16.55 4.89 13.69
N ASP A 48 16.67 4.10 12.63
CA ASP A 48 16.35 2.65 12.56
C ASP A 48 17.27 1.78 13.47
N ILE A 49 18.08 2.40 14.35
CA ILE A 49 19.27 1.81 14.98
C ILE A 49 18.94 0.71 16.01
N ALA A 50 17.69 0.53 16.45
CA ALA A 50 17.41 -0.26 17.65
C ALA A 50 16.79 -1.66 17.46
N ALA A 51 16.37 -2.08 16.27
CA ALA A 51 15.90 -3.46 16.13
C ALA A 51 16.02 -3.97 14.69
N SER A 52 16.89 -4.97 14.51
CA SER A 52 16.79 -5.96 13.42
C SER A 52 15.37 -6.52 13.24
N ARG A 53 14.55 -6.41 14.28
CA ARG A 53 13.17 -6.89 14.39
C ARG A 53 12.10 -5.81 14.18
N PHE A 54 12.45 -4.57 13.83
CA PHE A 54 11.47 -3.51 13.52
C PHE A 54 11.71 -2.89 12.15
N GLN A 55 10.65 -2.69 11.36
CA GLN A 55 10.73 -1.98 10.09
C GLN A 55 9.57 -1.00 9.91
N LEU A 56 9.89 0.29 9.71
CA LEU A 56 8.95 1.30 9.21
C LEU A 56 9.12 1.46 7.69
N ARG A 57 8.14 1.02 6.90
CA ARG A 57 8.20 1.08 5.44
C ARG A 57 7.17 2.06 4.90
N LEU A 58 7.66 3.03 4.13
CA LEU A 58 6.89 4.14 3.61
C LEU A 58 6.56 3.93 2.13
N ALA A 59 5.27 3.94 1.78
CA ALA A 59 4.84 3.97 0.39
C ALA A 59 5.06 5.37 -0.19
N HIS A 60 5.65 5.49 -1.39
CA HIS A 60 6.06 6.79 -1.94
C HIS A 60 4.91 7.79 -2.09
N SER A 61 3.69 7.33 -2.35
CA SER A 61 2.48 8.14 -2.27
C SER A 61 1.49 7.45 -1.34
N MET A 62 0.92 6.34 -1.79
CA MET A 62 -0.03 5.52 -1.04
C MET A 62 0.20 4.04 -1.35
N THR A 63 -0.22 3.16 -0.45
CA THR A 63 -0.15 1.70 -0.62
C THR A 63 -0.93 1.20 -1.83
N GLU A 64 -1.96 1.91 -2.29
CA GLU A 64 -2.64 1.57 -3.55
C GLU A 64 -1.71 1.62 -4.77
N ALA A 65 -0.64 2.43 -4.73
CA ALA A 65 0.36 2.43 -5.80
C ALA A 65 1.10 1.08 -5.88
N TRP A 66 1.31 0.41 -4.73
CA TRP A 66 1.91 -0.92 -4.71
C TRP A 66 0.99 -1.99 -5.31
N LEU A 67 -0.32 -1.85 -5.13
CA LEU A 67 -1.31 -2.74 -5.73
C LEU A 67 -1.38 -2.56 -7.25
N LEU A 68 -1.36 -1.30 -7.72
CA LEU A 68 -1.36 -0.97 -9.15
C LEU A 68 -0.07 -1.40 -9.87
N ALA A 69 1.03 -1.58 -9.15
CA ALA A 69 2.31 -2.02 -9.69
C ALA A 69 2.26 -3.46 -10.23
N ASP A 70 1.39 -4.32 -9.69
CA ASP A 70 1.02 -5.58 -10.33
C ASP A 70 -0.05 -5.35 -11.42
N ARG A 71 0.36 -4.77 -12.54
CA ARG A 71 -0.56 -4.40 -13.62
C ARG A 71 -1.33 -5.59 -14.18
N ARG A 72 -0.70 -6.77 -14.24
CA ARG A 72 -1.33 -7.97 -14.81
C ARG A 72 -2.33 -8.58 -13.82
N GLY A 73 -1.94 -8.78 -12.56
CA GLY A 73 -2.82 -9.32 -11.54
C GLY A 73 -3.99 -8.37 -11.28
N PHE A 74 -3.73 -7.07 -11.19
CA PHE A 74 -4.78 -6.06 -11.03
C PHE A 74 -5.79 -6.08 -12.20
N ALA A 75 -5.31 -6.05 -13.45
CA ALA A 75 -6.17 -6.11 -14.63
C ALA A 75 -7.05 -7.38 -14.65
N THR A 76 -6.45 -8.51 -14.28
CA THR A 76 -7.12 -9.81 -14.27
C THR A 76 -8.21 -9.86 -13.19
N HIS A 77 -7.85 -9.51 -11.95
CA HIS A 77 -8.75 -9.59 -10.81
C HIS A 77 -9.91 -8.60 -10.92
N PHE A 78 -9.62 -7.33 -11.21
CA PHE A 78 -10.63 -6.28 -11.33
C PHE A 78 -11.30 -6.23 -12.70
N GLN A 79 -10.93 -7.11 -13.63
CA GLN A 79 -11.48 -7.20 -15.00
C GLN A 79 -11.41 -5.89 -15.80
N VAL A 80 -10.37 -5.08 -15.56
CA VAL A 80 -10.09 -3.81 -16.26
C VAL A 80 -9.09 -4.00 -17.40
N SER A 81 -8.98 -3.04 -18.32
CA SER A 81 -7.93 -3.04 -19.34
C SER A 81 -6.58 -2.72 -18.72
N ARG A 82 -5.59 -3.60 -18.94
CA ARG A 82 -4.21 -3.44 -18.43
C ARG A 82 -3.53 -2.20 -18.99
N GLU A 83 -3.86 -1.84 -20.23
CA GLU A 83 -3.31 -0.71 -20.97
C GLU A 83 -3.66 0.62 -20.29
N ARG A 84 -4.77 0.65 -19.53
CA ARG A 84 -5.21 1.82 -18.77
C ARG A 84 -4.55 1.93 -17.40
N ILE A 85 -3.90 0.88 -16.92
CA ILE A 85 -3.19 0.87 -15.65
C ILE A 85 -1.84 1.58 -15.84
N PRO A 86 -1.51 2.60 -15.02
CA PRO A 86 -0.26 3.34 -15.10
C PRO A 86 0.97 2.43 -15.15
N VAL A 87 1.94 2.81 -15.98
CA VAL A 87 3.25 2.14 -16.03
C VAL A 87 4.10 2.50 -14.81
N ASP A 88 3.97 3.74 -14.34
CA ASP A 88 4.55 4.26 -13.09
C ASP A 88 3.42 4.60 -12.11
N PRO A 89 3.04 3.66 -11.23
CA PRO A 89 1.99 3.91 -10.23
C PRO A 89 2.42 4.85 -9.11
N GLU A 90 3.71 4.94 -8.79
CA GLU A 90 4.21 5.79 -7.70
C GLU A 90 4.14 7.28 -8.09
N GLY A 91 4.29 7.60 -9.38
CA GLY A 91 4.13 8.94 -9.94
C GLY A 91 2.67 9.41 -10.08
N VAL A 92 1.67 8.57 -9.80
CA VAL A 92 0.26 8.95 -9.89
C VAL A 92 -0.10 9.90 -8.74
N ALA A 93 -0.76 11.01 -9.07
CA ALA A 93 -1.12 12.05 -8.11
C ALA A 93 -1.94 11.55 -6.90
N HIS A 94 -2.84 10.59 -7.11
CA HIS A 94 -3.64 9.99 -6.05
C HIS A 94 -4.01 8.54 -6.36
N ALA A 95 -3.17 7.59 -5.92
CA ALA A 95 -3.29 6.17 -6.30
C ALA A 95 -4.66 5.54 -5.94
N LYS A 96 -5.24 5.87 -4.78
CA LYS A 96 -6.61 5.40 -4.43
C LYS A 96 -7.67 5.84 -5.44
N ARG A 97 -7.66 7.12 -5.86
CA ARG A 97 -8.61 7.62 -6.86
C ARG A 97 -8.39 6.94 -8.21
N GLU A 98 -7.15 6.62 -8.54
CA GLU A 98 -6.83 5.87 -9.76
C GLU A 98 -7.37 4.42 -9.73
N VAL A 99 -7.27 3.75 -8.57
CA VAL A 99 -7.93 2.44 -8.35
C VAL A 99 -9.44 2.55 -8.58
N LEU A 100 -10.10 3.54 -7.96
CA LEU A 100 -11.55 3.75 -8.13
C LEU A 100 -11.90 4.03 -9.60
N ARG A 101 -11.15 4.93 -10.25
CA ARG A 101 -11.35 5.27 -11.67
C ARG A 101 -11.24 4.04 -12.58
N LEU A 102 -10.24 3.18 -12.35
CA LEU A 102 -10.06 1.95 -13.11
C LEU A 102 -11.22 0.98 -12.85
N CYS A 103 -11.60 0.77 -11.60
CA CYS A 103 -12.68 -0.14 -11.21
C CYS A 103 -14.06 0.32 -11.70
N ALA A 104 -14.31 1.63 -11.77
CA ALA A 104 -15.54 2.19 -12.32
C ALA A 104 -15.76 1.78 -13.78
N ASP A 105 -14.67 1.59 -14.53
CA ASP A 105 -14.70 1.12 -15.92
C ASP A 105 -14.43 -0.38 -16.06
N SER A 106 -14.54 -1.15 -14.98
CA SER A 106 -14.44 -2.60 -15.04
C SER A 106 -15.50 -3.17 -15.97
N ARG A 107 -15.21 -4.31 -16.61
CA ARG A 107 -16.21 -5.10 -17.34
C ARG A 107 -17.13 -5.89 -16.41
N SER A 108 -16.73 -6.08 -15.15
CA SER A 108 -17.54 -6.74 -14.14
C SER A 108 -18.53 -5.76 -13.55
N ARG A 109 -19.82 -6.11 -13.52
CA ARG A 109 -20.80 -5.32 -12.74
C ARG A 109 -20.51 -5.39 -11.25
N ASN A 110 -20.15 -6.58 -10.76
CA ASN A 110 -19.84 -6.79 -9.35
C ASN A 110 -18.65 -5.95 -8.88
N VAL A 111 -17.58 -5.84 -9.67
CA VAL A 111 -16.43 -4.98 -9.33
C VAL A 111 -16.86 -3.52 -9.25
N ARG A 112 -17.64 -3.02 -10.22
CA ARG A 112 -18.11 -1.63 -10.23
C ARG A 112 -18.88 -1.32 -8.94
N GLU A 113 -19.90 -2.10 -8.63
CA GLU A 113 -20.78 -1.90 -7.46
C GLU A 113 -20.06 -2.13 -6.12
N ALA A 114 -19.06 -3.02 -6.08
CA ALA A 114 -18.27 -3.28 -4.88
C ALA A 114 -17.27 -2.15 -4.57
N MET A 115 -16.61 -1.64 -5.60
CA MET A 115 -15.44 -0.77 -5.46
C MET A 115 -15.76 0.71 -5.49
N VAL A 116 -16.82 1.12 -6.18
CA VAL A 116 -17.09 2.53 -6.47
C VAL A 116 -18.58 2.82 -6.31
N THR A 117 -18.94 3.96 -5.71
CA THR A 117 -20.33 4.44 -5.69
C THR A 117 -20.71 5.11 -7.01
N ASP A 118 -21.99 5.40 -7.21
CA ASP A 118 -22.47 6.12 -8.40
C ASP A 118 -21.87 7.54 -8.50
N GLU A 119 -21.47 8.14 -7.37
CA GLU A 119 -20.78 9.42 -7.28
C GLU A 119 -19.27 9.34 -7.55
N GLY A 120 -18.72 8.14 -7.78
CA GLY A 120 -17.28 7.94 -8.01
C GLY A 120 -16.44 7.83 -6.74
N GLU A 121 -17.08 7.71 -5.57
CA GLU A 121 -16.43 7.60 -4.27
C GLU A 121 -16.16 6.12 -3.90
N VAL A 122 -15.53 5.91 -2.73
CA VAL A 122 -15.20 4.56 -2.23
C VAL A 122 -16.47 3.74 -2.05
N GLY A 123 -16.55 2.60 -2.75
CA GLY A 123 -17.67 1.68 -2.69
C GLY A 123 -17.76 0.87 -1.39
N PRO A 124 -18.93 0.24 -1.14
CA PRO A 124 -19.25 -0.41 0.13
C PRO A 124 -18.34 -1.61 0.47
N LEU A 125 -17.76 -2.27 -0.54
CA LEU A 125 -16.92 -3.46 -0.39
C LEU A 125 -15.47 -3.19 -0.77
N TYR A 126 -15.05 -1.93 -0.85
CA TYR A 126 -13.70 -1.55 -1.25
C TYR A 126 -12.63 -2.30 -0.45
N VAL A 127 -12.72 -2.26 0.90
CA VAL A 127 -11.72 -2.85 1.78
C VAL A 127 -11.64 -4.36 1.60
N SER A 128 -12.78 -5.06 1.63
CA SER A 128 -12.80 -6.53 1.48
C SER A 128 -12.35 -6.99 0.10
N THR A 129 -12.66 -6.24 -0.96
CA THR A 129 -12.24 -6.55 -2.32
C THR A 129 -10.74 -6.34 -2.50
N ILE A 130 -10.19 -5.24 -1.97
CA ILE A 130 -8.74 -5.00 -1.96
C ILE A 130 -8.01 -6.07 -1.14
N ASP A 131 -8.54 -6.45 0.02
CA ASP A 131 -7.97 -7.52 0.84
C ASP A 131 -7.96 -8.86 0.12
N ALA A 132 -9.04 -9.20 -0.59
CA ALA A 132 -9.12 -10.43 -1.39
C ALA A 132 -8.06 -10.42 -2.51
N PHE A 133 -7.94 -9.31 -3.25
CA PHE A 133 -6.89 -9.14 -4.25
C PHE A 133 -5.49 -9.34 -3.66
N ALA A 134 -5.18 -8.60 -2.58
CA ALA A 134 -3.87 -8.60 -1.94
C ALA A 134 -3.48 -9.99 -1.38
N ARG A 135 -4.45 -10.79 -0.93
CA ARG A 135 -4.22 -12.11 -0.35
C ARG A 135 -4.11 -13.23 -1.37
N GLU A 136 -4.93 -13.19 -2.41
CA GLU A 136 -5.18 -14.35 -3.27
C GLU A 136 -4.59 -14.20 -4.68
N HIS A 137 -4.36 -12.97 -5.14
CA HIS A 137 -4.06 -12.71 -6.54
C HIS A 137 -2.87 -11.78 -6.78
N TRP A 138 -2.51 -10.95 -5.80
CA TRP A 138 -1.46 -9.96 -5.98
C TRP A 138 -0.09 -10.60 -6.10
N ASP A 139 0.57 -10.36 -7.23
CA ASP A 139 1.96 -10.73 -7.45
C ASP A 139 2.89 -9.62 -6.94
N VAL A 140 3.29 -9.75 -5.67
CA VAL A 140 4.22 -8.84 -5.00
C VAL A 140 5.59 -8.78 -5.68
N GLY A 141 6.01 -9.86 -6.36
CA GLY A 141 7.28 -9.92 -7.09
C GLY A 141 7.22 -9.02 -8.32
N ALA A 142 6.19 -9.21 -9.15
CA ALA A 142 5.94 -8.37 -10.33
C ALA A 142 5.72 -6.89 -9.94
N ALA A 143 4.99 -6.64 -8.85
CA ALA A 143 4.81 -5.28 -8.34
C ALA A 143 6.15 -4.62 -7.96
N ALA A 144 7.07 -5.36 -7.33
CA ALA A 144 8.36 -4.82 -6.91
C ALA A 144 9.27 -4.41 -8.08
N GLU A 145 9.09 -4.99 -9.27
CA GLU A 145 9.84 -4.61 -10.47
C GLU A 145 9.51 -3.19 -10.94
N SER A 146 8.27 -2.75 -10.73
CA SER A 146 7.77 -1.43 -11.17
C SER A 146 7.56 -0.41 -10.03
N SER A 147 7.74 -0.82 -8.77
CA SER A 147 7.61 0.04 -7.59
C SER A 147 8.92 0.08 -6.78
N PRO A 148 9.73 1.15 -6.94
CA PRO A 148 10.96 1.33 -6.17
C PRO A 148 10.75 1.35 -4.65
N SER A 149 9.65 1.94 -4.15
CA SER A 149 9.40 1.95 -2.69
C SER A 149 8.99 0.59 -2.15
N LEU A 150 8.21 -0.20 -2.91
CA LEU A 150 7.87 -1.58 -2.54
C LEU A 150 9.11 -2.49 -2.55
N ARG A 151 9.94 -2.40 -3.59
CA ARG A 151 11.19 -3.18 -3.67
C ARG A 151 12.07 -2.97 -2.45
N ARG A 152 12.33 -1.71 -2.08
CA ARG A 152 13.08 -1.37 -0.86
C ARG A 152 12.40 -1.90 0.40
N ALA A 153 11.07 -1.90 0.44
CA ALA A 153 10.32 -2.43 1.58
C ALA A 153 10.54 -3.94 1.73
N ILE A 154 10.40 -4.70 0.64
CA ILE A 154 10.60 -6.16 0.61
C ILE A 154 12.03 -6.52 0.98
N GLU A 155 13.03 -5.87 0.39
CA GLU A 155 14.45 -6.09 0.69
C GLU A 155 14.72 -5.94 2.19
N ARG A 156 14.19 -4.87 2.81
CA ARG A 156 14.39 -4.62 4.25
C ARG A 156 13.65 -5.60 5.14
N ILE A 157 12.44 -6.02 4.75
CA ILE A 157 11.67 -7.02 5.50
C ILE A 157 12.34 -8.39 5.45
N ARG A 158 12.91 -8.78 4.31
CA ARG A 158 13.65 -10.05 4.15
C ARG A 158 14.93 -10.12 5.00
N CYS A 159 15.51 -8.97 5.34
CA CYS A 159 16.69 -8.88 6.19
C CYS A 159 16.37 -8.83 7.70
N MET A 160 15.10 -8.98 8.11
CA MET A 160 14.73 -9.00 9.53
C MET A 160 15.11 -10.33 10.20
N GLU A 161 15.55 -10.25 11.45
CA GLU A 161 15.90 -11.40 12.32
C GLU A 161 14.70 -12.05 13.03
#